data_AF-J7GVB4-F1
#
_entry.id   AF-J7GVB4-F1
#
_cell.length_a   1.000
_cell.length_b   1.000
_cell.length_c   1.000
_cell.angle_alpha   90.00
_cell.angle_beta   90.00
_cell.angle_gamma   90.00
#
_symmetry.space_group_name_H-M   'P 1'
#
loop_
_entity.id
_entity.type
_entity.pdbx_description
1 polymer ?
#
loop_
_entity_poly.entity_id
_entity_poly.type
_entity_poly.pdbx_seq_one_letter_code
_entity_poly.pdbx_strand_id
1 'polypeptide(L)'
;GVGVAYPLKNGFSTGGMDIVAVVLEKTTGRTIGTLMMMINFSIVILAGFLFGWESALYTIISIYAMSRVVDSIHTRHQKLTAFIVTTRQDDVIVELNKTLIRGITVMPSFGAYTRKDSAVLMTVISRYELYALEHAVKDIDPGAFVNL
;
A
#
# COMPACT_ATOMS: atom_id res chain seq x y z
N GLY A 1 21.42 2.21 -2.22
CA GLY A 1 20.18 2.86 -1.74
C GLY A 1 19.08 2.77 -2.79
N VAL A 2 19.04 3.69 -3.75
CA VAL A 2 17.95 3.79 -4.74
C VAL A 2 17.86 2.61 -5.71
N GLY A 3 19.00 2.01 -6.10
CA GLY A 3 19.05 0.85 -7.01
C GLY A 3 18.47 -0.46 -6.45
N VAL A 4 18.22 -0.53 -5.15
CA VAL A 4 17.64 -1.69 -4.45
C VAL A 4 16.11 -1.61 -4.37
N ALA A 5 15.59 -0.39 -4.31
CA ALA A 5 14.17 -0.13 -4.13
C ALA A 5 13.35 -0.37 -5.41
N TYR A 6 13.96 -0.16 -6.58
CA TYR A 6 13.28 -0.31 -7.88
C TYR A 6 13.03 -1.78 -8.29
N PRO A 7 13.97 -2.72 -8.09
CA PRO A 7 13.75 -4.13 -8.38
C PRO A 7 12.70 -4.78 -7.46
N LEU A 8 12.69 -4.43 -6.16
CA LEU A 8 11.75 -4.99 -5.18
C LEU A 8 10.28 -4.67 -5.49
N LYS A 9 10.03 -3.50 -6.11
CA LYS A 9 8.70 -3.12 -6.62
C LYS A 9 8.21 -4.04 -7.76
N ASN A 10 9.13 -4.70 -8.47
CA ASN A 10 8.86 -5.62 -9.57
C ASN A 10 9.12 -7.10 -9.21
N GLY A 11 9.29 -7.43 -7.92
CA GLY A 11 9.56 -8.80 -7.48
C GLY A 11 10.99 -9.29 -7.72
N PHE A 12 11.95 -8.39 -7.91
CA PHE A 12 13.37 -8.71 -8.01
C PHE A 12 14.11 -8.31 -6.72
N SER A 13 14.85 -9.28 -6.19
CA SER A 13 15.63 -9.12 -4.97
C SER A 13 17.06 -8.62 -5.27
N THR A 14 17.66 -7.97 -4.28
CA THR A 14 18.89 -7.20 -4.34
C THR A 14 20.19 -8.00 -4.51
N GLY A 15 20.10 -9.25 -4.97
CA GLY A 15 21.29 -10.07 -5.23
C GLY A 15 21.82 -10.86 -4.03
N GLY A 16 21.06 -10.98 -2.93
CA GLY A 16 21.42 -11.83 -1.80
C GLY A 16 20.66 -13.18 -1.77
N MET A 17 20.82 -13.93 -0.67
CA MET A 17 20.05 -15.15 -0.34
C MET A 17 18.52 -14.93 -0.30
N ASP A 18 18.07 -13.69 -0.26
CA ASP A 18 16.65 -13.31 -0.36
C ASP A 18 16.05 -13.66 -1.74
N ILE A 19 16.86 -13.73 -2.81
CA ILE A 19 16.41 -14.24 -4.12
C ILE A 19 16.05 -15.72 -4.01
N VAL A 20 16.89 -16.50 -3.31
CA VAL A 20 16.71 -17.95 -3.14
C VAL A 20 15.43 -18.24 -2.34
N ALA A 21 15.14 -17.42 -1.32
CA ALA A 21 13.92 -17.53 -0.53
C ALA A 21 12.65 -17.29 -1.37
N VAL A 22 12.63 -16.25 -2.20
CA VAL A 22 11.49 -15.92 -3.09
C VAL A 22 11.31 -16.96 -4.20
N VAL A 23 12.41 -17.55 -4.70
CA VAL A 23 12.34 -18.63 -5.69
C VAL A 23 11.83 -19.93 -5.07
N LEU A 24 12.29 -20.31 -3.88
CA LEU A 24 11.80 -21.50 -3.16
C LEU A 24 10.33 -21.38 -2.77
N GLU A 25 9.88 -20.18 -2.43
CA GLU A 25 8.49 -19.85 -2.11
C GLU A 25 7.55 -20.22 -3.26
N LYS A 26 7.90 -19.81 -4.49
CA LYS A 26 7.11 -20.11 -5.71
C LYS A 26 6.94 -21.61 -5.97
N THR A 27 7.89 -22.45 -5.53
CA THR A 27 7.83 -23.91 -5.69
C THR A 27 7.16 -24.65 -4.53
N THR A 28 7.00 -24.04 -3.35
CA THR A 28 6.61 -24.78 -2.13
C THR A 28 5.30 -24.30 -1.49
N GLY A 29 4.79 -23.12 -1.84
CA GLY A 29 3.49 -22.61 -1.33
C GLY A 29 3.44 -22.36 0.19
N ARG A 30 4.59 -22.37 0.87
CA ARG A 30 4.72 -22.06 2.30
C ARG A 30 4.88 -20.55 2.48
N THR A 31 4.36 -20.03 3.59
CA THR A 31 4.38 -18.60 3.90
C THR A 31 5.79 -18.03 3.94
N ILE A 32 6.00 -16.91 3.23
CA ILE A 32 7.27 -16.17 3.07
C ILE A 32 8.04 -16.03 4.38
N GLY A 33 7.32 -15.69 5.45
CA GLY A 33 7.91 -15.42 6.76
C GLY A 33 8.62 -16.62 7.38
N THR A 34 8.08 -17.83 7.25
CA THR A 34 8.66 -19.02 7.89
C THR A 34 9.93 -19.49 7.19
N LEU A 35 9.97 -19.38 5.86
CA LEU A 35 11.16 -19.73 5.08
C LEU A 35 12.29 -18.71 5.30
N MET A 36 11.94 -17.42 5.34
CA MET A 36 12.86 -16.33 5.68
C MET A 36 13.44 -16.48 7.08
N MET A 37 12.62 -16.88 8.06
CA MET A 37 13.07 -17.06 9.43
C MET A 37 14.07 -18.23 9.54
N MET A 38 13.83 -19.35 8.85
CA MET A 38 14.78 -20.47 8.82
C MET A 38 16.11 -20.08 8.18
N ILE A 39 16.08 -19.40 7.03
CA ILE A 39 17.31 -18.99 6.32
C ILE A 39 18.13 -18.02 7.17
N ASN A 40 17.51 -16.99 7.74
CA ASN A 40 18.20 -16.06 8.64
C ASN A 40 18.75 -16.76 9.88
N PHE A 41 18.01 -17.70 10.46
CA PHE A 41 18.48 -18.48 11.61
C PHE A 41 19.72 -19.31 11.27
N SER A 42 19.73 -19.96 10.11
CA SER A 42 20.92 -20.70 9.63
C SER A 42 22.12 -19.79 9.35
N ILE A 43 21.91 -18.57 8.83
CA ILE A 43 22.98 -17.60 8.59
C ILE A 43 23.59 -17.12 9.90
N VAL A 44 22.75 -16.80 10.90
CA VAL A 44 23.20 -16.35 12.22
C VAL A 44 24.00 -17.44 12.93
N ILE A 45 23.56 -18.71 12.86
CA ILE A 45 24.29 -19.85 13.43
C ILE A 45 25.64 -20.04 12.73
N LEU A 46 25.67 -20.02 11.40
CA LEU A 46 26.89 -20.26 10.63
C LEU A 46 27.90 -19.11 10.79
N ALA A 47 27.42 -17.87 10.84
CA ALA A 47 28.25 -16.68 11.09
C ALA A 47 28.81 -16.65 12.52
N GLY A 48 28.02 -17.05 13.52
CA GLY A 48 28.48 -17.18 14.90
C GLY A 48 29.55 -18.26 15.06
N PHE A 49 29.45 -19.35 14.30
CA PHE A 49 30.43 -20.44 14.34
C PHE A 49 31.73 -20.15 13.58
N LEU A 50 31.67 -19.40 12.47
CA LEU A 50 32.83 -19.12 11.60
C LEU A 50 33.57 -17.82 11.93
N PHE A 51 32.88 -16.77 12.39
CA PHE A 51 33.43 -15.40 12.48
C PHE A 51 33.29 -14.77 13.88
N GLY A 52 32.82 -15.53 14.87
CA GLY A 52 32.61 -15.07 16.24
C GLY A 52 31.31 -14.27 16.43
N TRP A 53 30.83 -14.25 17.67
CA TRP A 53 29.52 -13.70 18.05
C TRP A 53 29.40 -12.19 17.81
N GLU A 54 30.52 -11.44 17.79
CA GLU A 54 30.52 -10.01 17.48
C GLU A 54 30.09 -9.72 16.03
N SER A 55 30.62 -10.46 15.04
CA SER A 55 30.24 -10.32 13.63
C SER A 55 28.78 -10.71 13.37
N ALA A 56 28.26 -11.69 14.11
CA ALA A 56 26.85 -12.08 14.05
C ALA A 56 25.94 -10.94 14.57
N LEU A 57 26.34 -10.26 15.65
CA LEU A 57 25.58 -9.14 16.21
C LEU A 57 25.49 -7.95 15.22
N TYR A 58 26.59 -7.62 14.55
CA TYR A 58 26.60 -6.59 13.51
C TYR A 58 25.67 -6.93 12.34
N THR A 59 25.62 -8.20 11.94
CA THR A 59 24.73 -8.68 10.88
C THR A 59 23.26 -8.55 11.30
N ILE A 60 22.92 -8.92 12.53
CA ILE A 60 21.55 -8.78 13.07
C ILE A 60 21.13 -7.30 13.11
N ILE A 61 22.00 -6.41 13.57
CA ILE A 61 21.73 -4.96 13.62
C ILE A 61 21.51 -4.41 12.20
N SER A 62 22.35 -4.82 11.24
CA SER A 62 22.23 -4.39 9.85
C SER A 62 20.90 -4.85 9.22
N ILE A 63 20.52 -6.12 9.42
CA ILE A 63 19.24 -6.66 8.93
C ILE A 63 18.05 -5.92 9.57
N TYR A 64 18.11 -5.65 10.88
CA TYR A 64 17.06 -4.93 11.57
C TYR A 64 16.91 -3.48 11.08
N ALA A 65 18.03 -2.77 10.92
CA ALA A 65 18.03 -1.41 10.38
C ALA A 65 17.47 -1.38 8.94
N MET A 66 17.88 -2.34 8.10
CA MET A 66 17.37 -2.49 6.73
C MET A 66 15.87 -2.77 6.73
N SER A 67 15.38 -3.70 7.57
CA SER A 67 13.96 -4.00 7.70
C SER A 67 13.14 -2.77 8.08
N ARG A 68 13.61 -1.98 9.06
CA ARG A 68 12.94 -0.74 9.46
C ARG A 68 12.86 0.30 8.33
N VAL A 69 13.91 0.40 7.52
CA VAL A 69 13.92 1.31 6.36
C VAL A 69 12.98 0.79 5.27
N VAL A 70 12.98 -0.52 4.99
CA VAL A 70 12.07 -1.14 4.04
C VAL A 70 10.62 -0.98 4.48
N ASP A 71 10.28 -1.24 5.73
CA ASP A 71 8.93 -1.05 6.27
C ASP A 71 8.48 0.43 6.21
N SER A 72 9.41 1.37 6.40
CA SER A 72 9.11 2.81 6.29
C SER A 72 8.86 3.26 4.85
N ILE A 73 9.49 2.61 3.86
CA ILE A 73 9.33 2.95 2.43
C ILE A 73 8.16 2.16 1.84
N HIS A 74 7.95 0.93 2.29
CA HIS A 74 6.86 0.05 1.91
C HIS A 74 5.58 0.44 2.65
N THR A 75 5.20 1.70 2.53
CA THR A 75 3.87 2.16 2.92
C THR A 75 2.89 1.37 2.07
N ARG A 76 2.25 0.36 2.69
CA ARG A 76 1.07 -0.35 2.17
C ARG A 76 0.25 0.68 1.41
N HIS A 77 -0.02 0.45 0.13
CA HIS A 77 -1.08 1.15 -0.57
C HIS A 77 -2.37 0.90 0.21
N GLN A 78 -2.63 1.74 1.21
CA GLN A 78 -3.85 1.71 1.97
C GLN A 78 -4.92 2.19 1.02
N LYS A 79 -5.61 1.22 0.42
CA LYS A 79 -6.84 1.46 -0.29
C LYS A 79 -7.84 1.98 0.73
N LEU A 80 -8.38 3.16 0.47
CA LEU A 80 -9.44 3.80 1.22
C LEU A 80 -10.71 3.72 0.39
N THR A 81 -11.83 3.47 1.04
CA THR A 81 -13.13 3.47 0.39
C THR A 81 -13.77 4.81 0.63
N ALA A 82 -13.73 5.69 -0.38
CA ALA A 82 -14.33 7.01 -0.29
C ALA A 82 -15.82 6.95 -0.64
N PHE A 83 -16.65 7.50 0.23
CA PHE A 83 -18.05 7.81 0.01
C PHE A 83 -18.22 9.30 -0.15
N ILE A 84 -18.67 9.74 -1.32
CA ILE A 84 -18.90 11.15 -1.64
C ILE A 84 -20.39 11.37 -1.72
N VAL A 85 -20.93 12.23 -0.86
CA VAL A 85 -22.35 12.60 -0.90
C VAL A 85 -22.48 13.91 -1.65
N THR A 86 -23.23 13.92 -2.75
CA THR A 86 -23.41 15.11 -3.61
C THR A 86 -24.83 15.17 -4.18
N THR A 87 -25.27 16.38 -4.50
CA THR A 87 -26.52 16.62 -5.26
C THR A 87 -26.27 16.77 -6.76
N ARG A 88 -25.01 16.93 -7.18
CA ARG A 88 -24.56 17.14 -8.56
C ARG A 88 -23.73 15.95 -9.05
N GLN A 89 -24.32 14.75 -8.99
CA GLN A 89 -23.61 13.50 -9.26
C GLN A 89 -22.94 13.46 -10.63
N ASP A 90 -23.60 13.92 -11.69
CA ASP A 90 -23.08 13.81 -13.05
C ASP A 90 -21.84 14.67 -13.26
N ASP A 91 -21.85 15.91 -12.75
CA ASP A 91 -20.73 16.84 -12.84
C ASP A 91 -19.51 16.29 -12.08
N VAL A 92 -19.73 15.75 -10.88
CA VAL A 92 -18.68 15.17 -10.03
C VAL A 92 -18.10 13.90 -10.65
N ILE A 93 -18.94 13.03 -11.21
CA ILE A 93 -18.51 11.80 -11.89
C ILE A 93 -17.63 12.12 -13.10
N VAL A 94 -17.99 13.13 -13.90
CA VAL A 94 -17.22 13.54 -15.08
C VAL A 94 -15.82 14.00 -14.69
N GLU A 95 -15.69 14.82 -13.65
CA GLU A 95 -14.39 15.36 -13.24
C GLU A 95 -13.51 14.33 -12.52
N LEU A 96 -14.12 13.48 -11.68
CA LEU A 96 -13.40 12.38 -11.03
C LEU A 96 -12.87 11.37 -12.05
N ASN A 97 -13.64 11.08 -13.11
CA ASN A 97 -13.17 10.21 -14.19
C ASN A 97 -11.99 10.81 -14.97
N LYS A 98 -11.96 12.13 -15.18
CA LYS A 98 -10.82 12.80 -15.82
C LYS A 98 -9.57 12.79 -14.94
N THR A 99 -9.74 12.99 -13.64
CA THR A 99 -8.62 13.21 -12.71
C THR A 99 -8.02 11.91 -12.20
N LEU A 100 -8.87 10.93 -11.84
CA LEU A 100 -8.46 9.74 -11.10
C LEU A 100 -8.61 8.43 -11.88
N ILE A 101 -9.40 8.41 -12.97
CA ILE A 101 -9.66 7.22 -13.81
C ILE A 101 -9.95 5.97 -12.94
N ARG A 102 -10.86 6.12 -11.97
CA ARG A 102 -11.29 5.05 -11.06
C ARG A 102 -12.73 4.64 -11.35
N GLY A 103 -13.03 3.38 -11.04
CA GLY A 103 -14.42 2.91 -11.00
C GLY A 103 -15.20 3.65 -9.91
N ILE A 104 -16.39 4.12 -10.27
CA ILE A 104 -17.31 4.82 -9.38
C ILE A 104 -18.64 4.06 -9.40
N THR A 105 -19.13 3.68 -8.22
CA THR A 105 -20.45 3.10 -8.05
C THR A 105 -21.40 4.17 -7.52
N VAL A 106 -22.51 4.37 -8.19
CA VAL A 106 -23.53 5.35 -7.80
C VAL A 106 -24.60 4.66 -6.97
N MET A 107 -24.88 5.19 -5.78
CA MET A 107 -25.96 4.74 -4.91
C MET A 107 -26.96 5.88 -4.72
N PRO A 108 -28.26 5.65 -4.98
CA PRO A 108 -29.27 6.67 -4.73
C PRO A 108 -29.40 6.91 -3.22
N SER A 109 -29.51 8.18 -2.81
CA SER A 109 -29.73 8.56 -1.42
C SER A 109 -30.80 9.62 -1.28
N PHE A 110 -31.42 9.66 -0.10
CA PHE A 110 -32.44 10.65 0.22
C PHE A 110 -32.09 11.35 1.53
N GLY A 111 -32.00 12.67 1.49
CA GLY A 111 -31.67 13.47 2.66
C GLY A 111 -32.82 13.46 3.67
N ALA A 112 -32.62 12.82 4.83
CA ALA A 112 -33.66 12.75 5.86
C ALA A 112 -34.07 14.13 6.40
N TYR A 113 -33.10 15.05 6.57
CA TYR A 113 -33.35 16.41 7.05
C TYR A 113 -33.81 17.34 5.91
N THR A 114 -33.06 17.35 4.80
CA THR A 114 -33.30 18.26 3.67
C THR A 114 -34.47 17.83 2.78
N ARG A 115 -34.95 16.59 2.90
CA ARG A 115 -36.02 15.99 2.08
C ARG A 115 -35.75 16.10 0.57
N LYS A 116 -34.48 16.03 0.18
CA LYS A 116 -34.03 16.13 -1.21
C LYS A 116 -33.36 14.85 -1.64
N ASP A 117 -33.55 14.50 -2.91
CA ASP A 117 -32.78 13.45 -3.57
C ASP A 117 -31.32 13.87 -3.68
N SER A 118 -30.43 12.91 -3.42
CA SER A 118 -28.99 13.04 -3.57
C SER A 118 -28.40 11.71 -4.03
N ALA A 119 -27.11 11.67 -4.29
CA ALA A 119 -26.42 10.44 -4.58
C ALA A 119 -25.18 10.28 -3.70
N VAL A 120 -24.87 9.03 -3.38
CA VAL A 120 -23.60 8.64 -2.77
C VAL A 120 -22.76 7.96 -3.85
N LEU A 121 -21.62 8.56 -4.17
CA LEU A 121 -20.62 7.98 -5.05
C LEU A 121 -19.63 7.20 -4.19
N MET A 122 -19.49 5.91 -4.46
CA MET A 122 -18.52 5.04 -3.81
C MET A 122 -17.36 4.77 -4.76
N THR A 123 -16.15 5.02 -4.31
CA THR A 123 -14.94 4.70 -5.07
C THR A 123 -13.81 4.23 -4.15
N VAL A 124 -12.92 3.40 -4.69
CA VAL A 124 -11.75 2.91 -3.97
C VAL A 124 -10.51 3.61 -4.50
N ILE A 125 -9.87 4.38 -3.63
CA ILE A 125 -8.69 5.19 -3.93
C ILE A 125 -7.52 4.81 -3.04
N SER A 126 -6.31 5.19 -3.41
CA SER A 126 -5.15 5.18 -2.53
C SER A 126 -5.14 6.44 -1.66
N ARG A 127 -4.47 6.37 -0.51
CA ARG A 127 -4.26 7.53 0.38
C ARG A 127 -3.59 8.74 -0.32
N TYR A 128 -2.81 8.51 -1.38
CA TYR A 128 -2.19 9.58 -2.17
C TYR A 128 -3.19 10.32 -3.06
N GLU A 129 -4.24 9.64 -3.51
CA GLU A 129 -5.30 10.19 -4.37
C GLU A 129 -6.36 10.96 -3.57
N LEU A 130 -6.40 10.78 -2.24
CA LEU A 130 -7.40 11.40 -1.36
C LEU A 130 -7.42 12.93 -1.50
N TYR A 131 -6.26 13.57 -1.50
CA TYR A 131 -6.19 15.03 -1.59
C TYR A 131 -6.73 15.56 -2.93
N ALA A 132 -6.38 14.89 -4.03
CA ALA A 132 -6.87 15.24 -5.36
C ALA A 132 -8.39 15.01 -5.48
N LEU A 133 -8.90 13.93 -4.88
CA LEU A 133 -10.32 13.62 -4.85
C LEU A 133 -11.12 14.67 -4.07
N GLU A 134 -10.69 15.02 -2.85
CA GLU A 134 -11.36 16.04 -2.05
C GLU A 134 -11.37 17.41 -2.76
N HIS A 135 -10.26 17.80 -3.38
CA HIS A 135 -10.18 19.07 -4.10
C HIS A 135 -11.12 19.09 -5.31
N ALA A 136 -11.08 18.05 -6.15
CA ALA A 136 -11.95 17.96 -7.32
C ALA A 136 -13.44 17.98 -6.96
N VAL A 137 -13.85 17.26 -5.91
CA VAL A 137 -15.23 17.25 -5.44
C VAL A 137 -15.68 18.64 -4.98
N LYS A 138 -14.83 19.33 -4.20
CA LYS A 138 -15.18 20.60 -3.57
C LYS A 138 -15.21 21.77 -4.55
N ASP A 139 -14.44 21.71 -5.63
CA ASP A 139 -14.45 22.70 -6.71
C ASP A 139 -15.78 22.67 -7.49
N ILE A 140 -16.39 21.49 -7.63
CA ILE A 140 -17.62 21.29 -8.42
C ILE A 140 -18.86 21.50 -7.56
N ASP A 141 -18.85 20.91 -6.36
CA ASP A 141 -19.94 20.96 -5.39
C ASP A 141 -19.39 21.34 -4.01
N PRO A 142 -19.40 22.65 -3.67
CA PRO A 142 -18.99 23.12 -2.36
C PRO A 142 -19.81 22.55 -1.20
N GLY A 143 -21.01 22.02 -1.48
CA GLY A 143 -21.89 21.38 -0.50
C GLY A 143 -21.67 19.87 -0.36
N ALA A 144 -20.80 19.27 -1.17
CA ALA A 144 -20.46 17.85 -1.07
C ALA A 144 -19.44 17.59 0.04
N PHE A 145 -19.49 16.38 0.59
CA PHE A 145 -18.51 15.92 1.58
C PHE A 145 -18.06 14.49 1.29
N VAL A 146 -16.84 14.19 1.72
CA VAL A 146 -16.18 12.90 1.53
C VAL A 146 -16.02 12.21 2.88
N ASN A 147 -16.40 10.94 2.95
CA ASN A 147 -16.18 10.04 4.09
C ASN A 147 -15.31 8.85 3.67
N LEU A 148 -14.50 8.30 4.58
CA LEU A 148 -13.47 7.27 4.28
C LEU A 148 -13.70 5.94 5.01
#